data_AF-A0A5C9C692-F1
#
_entry.id   AF-A0A5C9C692-F1
#
_cell.length_a   1.000
_cell.length_b   1.000
_cell.length_c   1.000
_cell.angle_alpha   90.00
_cell.angle_beta   90.00
_cell.angle_gamma   90.00
#
_symmetry.space_group_name_H-M   'P 1'
#
loop_
_entity.id
_entity.type
_entity.pdbx_description
1 polymer ?
#
loop_
_entity_poly.entity_id
_entity_poly.type
_entity_poly.pdbx_seq_one_letter_code
_entity_poly.pdbx_strand_id
1 'polypeptide(L)'
;MSLFSSKLRDANGNINNVDEMPIPTIDRPKFTWKRNVFNGLTFLLNDTAETLVDITNFTLVNGKWTATFVITIKDWFGVDTNDVINYQYGFFGSGFAAWWLLQHKRGYKPVQTVVSLGVTLSGNL
;
A
#
# COMPACT_ATOMS: atom_id res chain seq x y z
N MET A 1 -21.32 -18.43 5.50
CA MET A 1 -20.84 -17.78 6.75
C MET A 1 -19.44 -17.29 6.55
N SER A 2 -19.23 -15.97 6.64
CA SER A 2 -17.88 -15.40 6.58
C SER A 2 -17.08 -15.88 7.78
N LEU A 3 -15.77 -16.14 7.58
CA LEU A 3 -14.85 -16.65 8.60
C LEU A 3 -14.89 -15.83 9.91
N PHE A 4 -15.15 -14.52 9.78
CA PHE A 4 -15.26 -13.59 10.89
C PHE A 4 -16.58 -13.73 11.68
N SER A 5 -17.69 -13.91 10.97
CA SER A 5 -19.02 -14.10 11.59
C SER A 5 -19.14 -15.41 12.37
N SER A 6 -18.51 -16.49 11.89
CA SER A 6 -18.49 -17.76 12.61
C SER A 6 -17.63 -17.66 13.87
N LYS A 7 -16.43 -17.07 13.78
CA LYS A 7 -15.54 -16.93 14.95
C LYS A 7 -16.13 -16.06 16.06
N LEU A 8 -16.80 -14.96 15.73
CA LEU A 8 -17.49 -14.13 16.74
C LEU A 8 -18.68 -14.85 17.38
N ARG A 9 -19.42 -15.65 16.60
CA ARG A 9 -20.52 -16.46 17.12
C ARG A 9 -20.00 -17.55 18.05
N ASP A 10 -18.93 -18.23 17.66
CA ASP A 10 -18.31 -19.30 18.43
C ASP A 10 -17.69 -18.75 19.74
N ALA A 11 -17.26 -17.48 19.74
CA ALA A 11 -16.80 -16.76 20.93
C ALA A 11 -17.94 -16.09 21.74
N ASN A 12 -19.21 -16.28 21.38
CA ASN A 12 -20.38 -15.62 21.99
C ASN A 12 -20.23 -14.09 22.11
N GLY A 13 -19.62 -13.46 21.10
CA GLY A 13 -19.38 -12.02 21.07
C GLY A 13 -18.23 -11.53 21.95
N ASN A 14 -17.51 -12.40 22.68
CA ASN A 14 -16.32 -12.00 23.44
C ASN A 14 -15.11 -11.86 22.51
N ILE A 15 -14.81 -10.62 22.13
CA ILE A 15 -13.73 -10.27 21.19
C ILE A 15 -12.33 -10.71 21.67
N ASN A 16 -12.11 -10.88 22.97
CA ASN A 16 -10.82 -11.33 23.50
C ASN A 16 -10.53 -12.82 23.20
N ASN A 17 -11.57 -13.57 22.83
CA ASN A 17 -11.49 -14.99 22.49
C ASN A 17 -11.55 -15.23 20.96
N VAL A 18 -11.51 -14.15 20.17
CA VAL A 18 -11.38 -14.23 18.72
C VAL A 18 -9.92 -14.01 18.39
N ASP A 19 -9.23 -15.05 17.94
CA ASP A 19 -7.86 -14.91 17.46
C ASP A 19 -7.81 -13.78 16.41
N GLU A 20 -6.81 -12.91 16.52
CA GLU A 20 -6.52 -11.93 15.48
C GLU A 20 -6.49 -12.66 14.13
N MET A 21 -7.21 -12.11 13.15
CA MET A 21 -7.13 -12.64 11.81
C MET A 21 -5.65 -12.55 11.41
N PRO A 22 -4.96 -13.67 11.13
CA PRO A 22 -3.57 -13.62 10.75
C PRO A 22 -3.52 -12.80 9.46
N ILE A 23 -3.06 -11.55 9.58
CA ILE A 23 -2.72 -10.76 8.42
C ILE A 23 -1.46 -11.46 7.93
N PRO A 24 -1.50 -12.20 6.79
CA PRO A 24 -0.27 -12.71 6.23
C PRO A 24 0.69 -11.53 6.10
N THR A 25 2.01 -11.74 6.16
CA THR A 25 2.96 -10.68 5.84
C THR A 25 2.70 -10.25 4.39
N ILE A 26 1.80 -9.29 4.20
CA ILE A 26 1.41 -8.75 2.90
C ILE A 26 2.58 -7.87 2.50
N ASP A 27 3.40 -8.37 1.59
CA ASP A 27 4.42 -7.55 0.97
C ASP A 27 3.71 -6.44 0.18
N ARG A 28 4.03 -5.20 0.51
CA ARG A 28 3.51 -4.04 -0.20
C ARG A 28 3.98 -4.11 -1.64
N PRO A 29 3.15 -3.73 -2.63
CA PRO A 29 3.59 -3.70 -4.01
C PRO A 29 4.74 -2.70 -4.13
N LYS A 30 5.89 -3.19 -4.59
CA LYS A 30 7.11 -2.40 -4.79
C LYS A 30 7.98 -3.01 -5.86
N PHE A 31 8.72 -2.16 -6.54
CA PHE A 31 9.65 -2.54 -7.59
C PHE A 31 11.10 -2.42 -7.11
N THR A 32 11.53 -3.24 -6.15
CA THR A 32 12.88 -3.12 -5.53
C THR A 32 13.97 -4.00 -6.15
N TRP A 33 13.64 -4.82 -7.15
CA TRP A 33 14.61 -5.73 -7.77
C TRP A 33 15.64 -4.95 -8.59
N LYS A 34 16.89 -5.41 -8.68
CA LYS A 34 17.96 -4.69 -9.42
C LYS A 34 17.55 -4.29 -10.84
N ARG A 35 16.88 -5.18 -11.58
CA ARG A 35 16.36 -4.88 -12.93
C ARG A 35 15.38 -3.69 -12.95
N ASN A 36 14.61 -3.54 -11.88
CA ASN A 36 13.62 -2.48 -11.72
C ASN A 36 14.29 -1.13 -11.43
N VAL A 37 15.45 -1.16 -10.75
CA VAL A 37 16.27 0.04 -10.55
C VAL A 37 16.83 0.51 -11.90
N PHE A 38 17.34 -0.41 -12.71
CA PHE A 38 17.93 -0.08 -14.02
C PHE A 38 16.92 0.35 -15.08
N ASN A 39 15.69 -0.18 -15.06
CA ASN A 39 14.64 0.21 -16.01
C ASN A 39 13.74 1.35 -15.49
N GLY A 40 14.01 1.89 -14.30
CA GLY A 40 13.27 2.99 -13.70
C GLY A 40 11.95 2.62 -13.00
N LEU A 41 11.54 1.34 -12.97
CA LEU A 41 10.31 0.93 -12.27
C LEU A 41 10.38 1.16 -10.77
N THR A 42 11.58 1.15 -10.16
CA THR A 42 11.73 1.54 -8.75
C THR A 42 11.28 2.98 -8.51
N PHE A 43 11.49 3.88 -9.47
CA PHE A 43 10.98 5.26 -9.39
C PHE A 43 9.46 5.35 -9.51
N LEU A 44 8.81 4.35 -10.11
CA LEU A 44 7.36 4.31 -10.19
C LEU A 44 6.75 3.95 -8.82
N LEU A 45 7.31 2.95 -8.14
CA LEU A 45 6.81 2.46 -6.86
C LEU A 45 7.94 1.76 -6.08
N ASN A 46 8.45 2.41 -5.03
CA ASN A 46 9.57 1.89 -4.24
C ASN A 46 9.14 1.47 -2.83
N ASP A 47 8.47 2.36 -2.13
CA ASP A 47 7.87 2.07 -0.82
C ASP A 47 6.57 2.86 -0.67
N THR A 48 5.52 2.19 -0.22
CA THR A 48 4.17 2.79 -0.22
C THR A 48 3.98 3.60 1.04
N ALA A 49 3.60 4.87 0.90
CA ALA A 49 3.32 5.78 2.00
C ALA A 49 1.91 5.57 2.58
N GLU A 50 0.92 5.32 1.73
CA GLU A 50 -0.48 5.19 2.15
C GLU A 50 -1.22 4.13 1.32
N THR A 51 -2.08 3.34 1.97
CA THR A 51 -3.02 2.42 1.32
C THR A 51 -4.42 2.68 1.87
N LEU A 52 -5.36 3.00 0.99
CA LEU A 52 -6.77 3.22 1.27
C LEU A 52 -7.58 2.08 0.67
N VAL A 53 -8.60 1.60 1.39
CA VAL A 53 -9.51 0.54 0.91
C VAL A 53 -10.94 1.02 1.09
N ASP A 54 -11.60 1.30 -0.03
CA ASP A 54 -12.98 1.79 -0.07
C ASP A 54 -13.92 0.70 -0.60
N ILE A 55 -15.11 0.55 -0.01
CA ILE A 55 -16.18 -0.26 -0.61
C ILE A 55 -17.03 0.69 -1.45
N THR A 56 -17.05 0.48 -2.76
CA THR A 56 -17.79 1.34 -3.70
C THR A 56 -19.14 0.75 -4.11
N ASN A 57 -19.30 -0.56 -3.96
CA ASN A 57 -20.56 -1.23 -4.22
C ASN A 57 -20.71 -2.42 -3.27
N PHE A 58 -21.90 -2.64 -2.76
CA PHE A 58 -22.24 -3.80 -1.92
C PHE A 58 -23.68 -4.24 -2.22
N THR A 59 -23.84 -5.52 -2.55
CA THR A 59 -25.14 -6.14 -2.73
C THR A 59 -25.24 -7.41 -1.90
N LEU A 60 -26.42 -7.65 -1.33
CA LEU A 60 -26.76 -8.87 -0.62
C LEU A 60 -28.12 -9.35 -1.10
N VAL A 61 -28.15 -10.47 -1.82
CA VAL A 61 -29.37 -11.06 -2.37
C VAL A 61 -29.39 -12.53 -2.01
N ASN A 62 -30.43 -12.97 -1.28
CA ASN A 62 -30.63 -14.37 -0.91
C ASN A 62 -29.40 -15.01 -0.24
N GLY A 63 -28.77 -14.30 0.70
CA GLY A 63 -27.57 -14.76 1.41
C GLY A 63 -26.27 -14.72 0.59
N LYS A 64 -26.33 -14.35 -0.70
CA LYS A 64 -25.14 -14.13 -1.54
C LYS A 64 -24.75 -12.66 -1.50
N TRP A 65 -23.54 -12.37 -1.09
CA TRP A 65 -22.99 -11.02 -1.10
C TRP A 65 -22.07 -10.81 -2.30
N THR A 66 -22.05 -9.60 -2.85
CA THR A 66 -21.05 -9.13 -3.82
C THR A 66 -20.61 -7.74 -3.39
N ALA A 67 -19.31 -7.50 -3.30
CA ALA A 67 -18.74 -6.21 -2.91
C ALA A 67 -17.63 -5.81 -3.88
N THR A 68 -17.60 -4.53 -4.26
CA THR A 68 -16.50 -3.94 -5.04
C THR A 68 -15.64 -3.10 -4.10
N PHE A 69 -14.37 -3.48 -3.99
CA PHE A 69 -13.36 -2.76 -3.25
C PHE A 69 -12.52 -1.93 -4.22
N VAL A 70 -12.25 -0.68 -3.88
CA VAL A 70 -11.25 0.15 -4.54
C VAL A 70 -10.09 0.30 -3.59
N ILE A 71 -8.94 -0.25 -3.98
CA ILE A 71 -7.69 -0.17 -3.23
C ILE A 71 -6.86 0.94 -3.88
N THR A 72 -6.55 1.99 -3.13
CA THR A 72 -5.71 3.10 -3.59
C THR A 72 -4.40 3.09 -2.83
N ILE A 73 -3.29 2.95 -3.55
CA ILE A 73 -1.94 2.94 -3.01
C ILE A 73 -1.24 4.21 -3.46
N LYS A 74 -0.62 4.92 -2.51
CA LYS A 74 0.13 6.13 -2.77
C LYS A 74 1.57 5.96 -2.32
N ASP A 75 2.47 6.40 -3.16
CA ASP A 75 3.90 6.52 -2.88
C ASP A 75 4.27 7.99 -3.05
N TRP A 76 4.83 8.57 -1.99
CA TRP A 76 5.36 9.92 -1.99
C TRP A 76 6.87 9.80 -2.08
N PHE A 77 7.44 10.12 -3.25
CA PHE A 77 8.89 10.13 -3.45
C PHE A 77 9.54 11.37 -2.83
N GLY A 78 9.31 11.58 -1.54
CA GLY A 78 10.05 12.52 -0.70
C GLY A 78 11.36 11.89 -0.30
N VAL A 79 12.48 12.59 -0.52
CA VAL A 79 13.79 12.14 -0.06
C VAL A 79 14.07 12.84 1.26
N ASP A 80 14.23 12.11 2.36
CA ASP A 80 14.56 12.76 3.63
C ASP A 80 16.07 13.06 3.74
N THR A 81 16.46 13.77 4.80
CA THR A 81 17.87 14.15 4.99
C THR A 81 18.77 12.95 5.30
N ASN A 82 18.24 11.94 5.99
CA ASN A 82 18.99 10.73 6.31
C ASN A 82 19.25 9.90 5.05
N ASP A 83 18.27 9.81 4.14
CA ASP A 83 18.41 9.15 2.84
C ASP A 83 19.57 9.74 2.05
N VAL A 84 19.63 11.07 1.94
CA VAL A 84 20.74 11.73 1.23
C VAL A 84 22.07 11.42 1.88
N ILE A 85 22.17 11.54 3.21
CA ILE A 85 23.44 11.27 3.92
C ILE A 85 23.93 9.85 3.65
N ASN A 86 23.01 8.88 3.59
CA ASN A 86 23.31 7.47 3.36
C ASN A 86 23.63 7.16 1.89
N TYR A 87 23.01 7.84 0.93
CA TYR A 87 23.13 7.51 -0.49
C TYR A 87 23.96 8.50 -1.34
N GLN A 88 24.39 9.64 -0.78
CA GLN A 88 25.12 10.71 -1.50
C GLN A 88 26.47 10.29 -2.10
N TYR A 89 27.11 9.25 -1.57
CA TYR A 89 28.41 8.76 -2.06
C TYR A 89 28.30 7.60 -3.05
N GLY A 90 27.08 7.16 -3.37
CA GLY A 90 26.82 6.05 -4.29
C GLY A 90 26.76 6.47 -5.76
N PHE A 91 26.61 5.48 -6.66
CA PHE A 91 26.48 5.67 -8.10
C PHE A 91 25.36 6.66 -8.49
N PHE A 92 24.30 6.74 -7.69
CA PHE A 92 23.17 7.66 -7.88
C PHE A 92 23.19 8.88 -6.94
N GLY A 93 24.27 9.07 -6.18
CA GLY A 93 24.33 10.01 -5.06
C GLY A 93 24.16 11.48 -5.46
N SER A 94 24.73 11.89 -6.59
CA SER A 94 24.51 13.23 -7.16
C SER A 94 23.05 13.47 -7.56
N GLY A 95 22.37 12.43 -8.04
CA GLY A 95 20.94 12.45 -8.34
C GLY A 95 20.09 12.64 -7.08
N PHE A 96 20.35 11.86 -6.03
CA PHE A 96 19.67 11.99 -4.74
C PHE A 96 19.90 13.37 -4.10
N ALA A 97 21.13 13.89 -4.15
CA ALA A 97 21.44 15.22 -3.62
C ALA A 97 20.71 16.33 -4.40
N ALA A 98 20.69 16.26 -5.73
CA ALA A 98 19.97 17.22 -6.57
C ALA A 98 18.45 17.17 -6.30
N TRP A 99 17.90 15.96 -6.15
CA TRP A 99 16.50 15.74 -5.82
C TRP A 99 16.14 16.38 -4.49
N TRP A 100 16.90 16.08 -3.43
CA TRP A 100 16.66 16.64 -2.12
C TRP A 100 16.74 18.17 -2.12
N LEU A 101 17.72 18.74 -2.83
CA LEU A 101 17.87 20.18 -2.98
C LEU A 101 16.63 20.82 -3.63
N LEU A 102 16.08 20.19 -4.66
CA LEU A 102 14.86 20.65 -5.32
C LEU A 102 13.68 20.69 -4.35
N GLN A 103 13.49 19.62 -3.57
CA GLN A 103 12.38 19.51 -2.62
C GLN A 103 12.51 20.46 -1.43
N HIS A 104 13.68 20.52 -0.81
CA HIS A 104 13.86 21.16 0.50
C HIS A 104 14.33 22.62 0.42
N LYS A 105 14.94 23.03 -0.70
CA LYS A 105 15.50 24.39 -0.86
C LYS A 105 14.87 25.18 -1.99
N ARG A 106 14.25 24.52 -2.97
CA ARG A 106 13.68 25.18 -4.16
C ARG A 106 12.16 25.07 -4.24
N GLY A 107 11.50 24.44 -3.27
CA GLY A 107 10.04 24.38 -3.16
C GLY A 107 9.36 23.43 -4.15
N TYR A 108 10.11 22.51 -4.77
CA TYR A 108 9.52 21.51 -5.67
C TYR A 108 8.76 20.47 -4.86
N LYS A 109 7.53 20.16 -5.26
CA LYS A 109 6.74 19.12 -4.61
C LYS A 109 7.26 17.72 -4.99
N PRO A 110 7.25 16.75 -4.06
CA PRO A 110 7.55 15.36 -4.39
C PRO A 110 6.65 14.83 -5.49
N VAL A 111 7.21 13.95 -6.32
CA VAL A 111 6.40 13.15 -7.23
C VAL A 111 5.56 12.20 -6.39
N GLN A 112 4.27 12.13 -6.72
CA GLN A 112 3.33 11.20 -6.10
C GLN A 112 2.85 10.21 -7.15
N THR A 113 3.08 8.93 -6.89
CA THR A 113 2.44 7.85 -7.65
C THR A 113 1.14 7.47 -6.93
N VAL A 114 0.06 7.33 -7.70
CA VAL A 114 -1.23 6.82 -7.20
C VAL A 114 -1.62 5.63 -8.05
N VAL A 115 -1.77 4.46 -7.42
CA VAL A 115 -2.25 3.22 -8.05
C VAL A 115 -3.63 2.91 -7.49
N SER A 116 -4.62 2.79 -8.37
CA SER A 116 -5.99 2.42 -7.97
C SER A 116 -6.40 1.11 -8.63
N LEU A 117 -6.83 0.15 -7.82
CA LEU A 117 -7.26 -1.18 -8.25
C LEU A 117 -8.70 -1.43 -7.77
N GLY A 118 -9.61 -1.69 -8.70
CA GLY A 118 -10.95 -2.18 -8.42
C GLY A 118 -10.97 -3.70 -8.37
N VAL A 119 -11.42 -4.29 -7.25
CA VAL A 119 -11.58 -5.73 -7.09
C VAL A 119 -13.01 -6.04 -6.67
N THR A 120 -13.71 -6.85 -7.45
CA THR A 120 -15.03 -7.35 -7.08
C THR A 120 -14.91 -8.75 -6.49
N LEU A 121 -15.40 -8.90 -5.26
CA LEU A 121 -15.46 -10.18 -4.56
C LEU A 121 -16.91 -10.56 -4.31
N SER A 122 -17.16 -11.86 -4.24
CA SER A 122 -18.48 -12.40 -3.92
C SER A 122 -18.39 -13.62 -3.02
N GLY A 123 -19.40 -13.86 -2.21
CA GLY A 123 -19.46 -15.03 -1.35
C GLY A 123 -20.84 -15.28 -0.77
N ASN A 124 -20.94 -16.27 0.12
CA ASN A 124 -22.19 -16.64 0.78
C ASN A 124 -22.09 -16.41 2.30
N LEU A 125 -23.06 -15.69 2.86
CA LEU A 125 -23.22 -15.54 4.32
C LEU A 125 -23.87 -16.77 4.96
#